data_AF-A0A0C3F7N5-F1
#
_entry.id   AF-A0A0C3F7N5-F1
#
_cell.length_a   1.000
_cell.length_b   1.000
_cell.length_c   1.000
_cell.angle_alpha   90.00
_cell.angle_beta   90.00
_cell.angle_gamma   90.00
#
_symmetry.space_group_name_H-M   'P 1'
#
loop_
_entity.id
_entity.type
_entity.pdbx_description
1 polymer ?
#
loop_
_entity_poly.entity_id
_entity_poly.type
_entity_poly.pdbx_seq_one_letter_code
_entity_poly.pdbx_strand_id
1 'polypeptide(L)'
;MCSSLNELLKLDLFFMFLLSYSNLQEYSLSLHTFWSKRSQNLTLAYVQMPYTELPFNVWKREQLVTKGQHTVDDICMVKFMVRFGRPLWWALWEAGDRVVQDGIIQLAMDKLAACTVGKYEVNSFLAALSIRVMLDFHPQRMRATEVQNLMVAGHLQVANVIPVHCEYMISSTLSEPIIAEVAAQVLHGQNMIDLLSQNVREGLIEKGQQGELVTHLLLTLAQDQALEDMEIAYKDNQGQLEQLYTSPISVVTFFCALFPQQYVDKLLCRHADNSPGGLTFKEAFADTYVMFTHFGKAADDWCMSNTFMFMALCCNMAISC
;
A
#
# COMPACT_ATOMS: atom_id res chain seq x y z
N MET A 1 -1.73 14.61 -23.57
CA MET A 1 -3.08 15.20 -23.57
C MET A 1 -3.36 16.15 -24.75
N CYS A 2 -2.36 16.83 -25.34
CA CYS A 2 -2.64 17.86 -26.35
C CYS A 2 -2.88 17.39 -27.80
N SER A 3 -2.50 16.17 -28.19
CA SER A 3 -2.81 15.68 -29.55
C SER A 3 -4.25 15.17 -29.70
N SER A 4 -4.82 14.61 -28.63
CA SER A 4 -6.20 14.12 -28.58
C SER A 4 -7.24 15.24 -28.63
N LEU A 5 -6.86 16.47 -28.25
CA LEU A 5 -7.73 17.65 -28.29
C LEU A 5 -7.93 18.19 -29.72
N ASN A 6 -7.08 17.80 -30.68
CA ASN A 6 -7.24 18.22 -32.08
C ASN A 6 -8.51 17.65 -32.72
N GLU A 7 -8.98 16.49 -32.27
CA GLU A 7 -10.24 15.89 -32.70
C GLU A 7 -11.46 16.67 -32.20
N LEU A 8 -11.29 17.49 -31.15
CA LEU A 8 -12.36 18.28 -30.51
C LEU A 8 -12.47 19.70 -31.08
N LEU A 9 -11.58 20.12 -31.99
CA LEU A 9 -11.58 21.44 -32.64
C LEU A 9 -12.83 21.72 -33.50
N LYS A 10 -13.59 20.69 -33.86
CA LYS A 10 -14.80 20.79 -34.70
C LYS A 10 -16.09 21.01 -33.89
N LEU A 11 -16.00 21.07 -32.56
CA LEU A 11 -17.15 21.19 -31.66
C LEU A 11 -17.11 22.56 -30.98
N ASP A 12 -18.28 23.17 -30.75
CA ASP A 12 -18.43 24.44 -30.00
C ASP A 12 -18.29 24.19 -28.49
N LEU A 13 -17.09 23.84 -28.06
CA LEU A 13 -16.71 23.60 -26.67
C LEU A 13 -15.64 24.61 -26.24
N PHE A 14 -15.72 25.12 -25.00
CA PHE A 14 -14.63 25.87 -24.38
C PHE A 14 -14.05 25.10 -23.20
N PHE A 15 -12.73 25.19 -23.03
CA PHE A 15 -12.00 24.57 -21.94
C PHE A 15 -11.42 25.68 -21.05
N MET A 16 -11.62 25.59 -19.74
CA MET A 16 -10.86 26.36 -18.75
C MET A 16 -9.86 25.43 -18.07
N PHE A 17 -8.59 25.79 -18.13
CA PHE A 17 -7.53 25.15 -17.35
C PHE A 17 -7.21 26.05 -16.16
N LEU A 18 -7.31 25.49 -14.95
CA LEU A 18 -6.80 26.14 -13.74
C LEU A 18 -5.30 25.86 -13.63
N LEU A 19 -4.49 26.83 -14.04
CA LEU A 19 -3.06 26.84 -13.78
C LEU A 19 -2.80 27.32 -12.34
N SER A 20 -1.96 26.58 -11.62
CA SER A 20 -1.20 27.11 -10.50
C SER A 20 0.27 27.10 -10.90
N TYR A 21 0.83 28.29 -11.14
CA TYR A 21 2.27 28.62 -11.21
C TYR A 21 3.28 27.50 -11.54
N SER A 22 3.91 27.56 -12.71
CA SER A 22 5.15 26.83 -13.00
C SER A 22 6.28 27.81 -13.29
N ASN A 23 7.19 27.98 -12.34
CA ASN A 23 8.46 28.66 -12.56
C ASN A 23 9.42 27.69 -13.26
N LEU A 24 9.66 27.89 -14.55
CA LEU A 24 10.53 27.04 -15.37
C LEU A 24 12.03 27.12 -14.99
N GLN A 25 12.43 28.01 -14.07
CA GLN A 25 13.78 28.03 -13.52
C GLN A 25 14.00 27.05 -12.35
N GLU A 26 12.97 26.38 -11.83
CA GLU A 26 13.12 25.34 -10.79
C GLU A 26 13.38 23.93 -11.36
N TYR A 27 13.36 23.76 -12.70
CA TYR A 27 13.45 22.44 -13.35
C TYR A 27 14.79 22.12 -14.02
N SER A 28 15.87 22.84 -13.72
CA SER A 28 17.20 22.41 -14.16
C SER A 28 18.22 22.48 -13.04
N LEU A 29 18.70 21.30 -12.63
CA LEU A 29 20.01 20.92 -12.07
C LEU A 29 19.86 19.46 -11.59
N SER A 30 20.71 18.46 -11.86
CA SER A 30 21.84 18.24 -12.76
C SER A 30 22.20 16.73 -12.67
N LEU A 31 23.12 16.27 -13.52
CA LEU A 31 23.80 14.95 -13.55
C LEU A 31 24.42 14.39 -12.24
N HIS A 32 24.06 14.89 -11.06
CA HIS A 32 24.85 14.75 -9.84
C HIS A 32 24.50 13.61 -8.88
N THR A 33 23.53 12.74 -9.20
CA THR A 33 23.07 11.70 -8.26
C THR A 33 23.01 10.29 -8.86
N PHE A 34 24.01 9.90 -9.66
CA PHE A 34 24.26 8.47 -9.88
C PHE A 34 25.06 7.90 -8.70
N TRP A 35 24.38 7.14 -7.84
CA TRP A 35 24.97 6.49 -6.65
C TRP A 35 25.93 5.34 -7.00
N SER A 36 25.82 4.82 -8.23
CA SER A 36 26.74 3.81 -8.72
C SER A 36 28.05 4.45 -9.22
N LYS A 37 29.18 4.08 -8.61
CA LYS A 37 30.54 4.41 -9.11
C LYS A 37 30.76 3.99 -10.57
N ARG A 38 29.96 3.05 -11.10
CA ARG A 38 30.07 2.57 -12.50
C ARG A 38 29.56 3.57 -13.55
N SER A 39 28.77 4.57 -13.16
CA SER A 39 28.05 5.43 -14.12
C SER A 39 28.51 6.89 -14.13
N GLN A 40 29.46 7.29 -13.28
CA GLN A 40 29.92 8.68 -13.19
C GLN A 40 30.68 9.18 -14.44
N ASN A 41 31.13 8.26 -15.31
CA ASN A 41 31.90 8.56 -16.53
C ASN A 41 31.33 7.91 -17.82
N LEU A 42 30.13 7.33 -17.76
CA LEU A 42 29.51 6.70 -18.93
C LEU A 42 28.61 7.70 -19.65
N THR A 43 28.74 7.76 -20.97
CA THR A 43 27.72 8.38 -21.82
C THR A 43 26.40 7.62 -21.60
N LEU A 44 25.29 8.33 -21.38
CA LEU A 44 23.95 7.78 -21.08
C LEU A 44 23.55 6.60 -22.00
N ALA A 45 24.06 6.59 -23.24
CA ALA A 45 23.91 5.52 -24.23
C ALA A 45 24.45 4.13 -23.79
N TYR A 46 25.27 4.04 -22.75
CA TYR A 46 25.89 2.79 -22.26
C TYR A 46 25.35 2.32 -20.91
N VAL A 47 24.35 3.00 -20.34
CA VAL A 47 23.70 2.55 -19.10
C VAL A 47 22.67 1.49 -19.47
N GLN A 48 22.89 0.25 -19.04
CA GLN A 48 21.87 -0.80 -19.17
C GLN A 48 20.61 -0.36 -18.39
N MET A 49 19.48 -0.27 -19.08
CA MET A 49 18.22 0.07 -18.44
C MET A 49 17.86 -1.05 -17.44
N PRO A 50 17.54 -0.73 -16.18
CA PRO A 50 17.16 -1.76 -15.22
C PRO A 50 15.85 -2.41 -15.65
N TYR A 51 15.62 -3.63 -15.16
CA TYR A 51 14.33 -4.30 -15.33
C TYR A 51 13.26 -3.50 -14.58
N THR A 52 12.42 -2.77 -15.31
CA THR A 52 11.26 -2.04 -14.78
C THR A 52 10.01 -2.92 -14.72
N GLU A 53 10.02 -4.04 -15.44
CA GLU A 53 8.91 -4.99 -15.53
C GLU A 53 9.40 -6.36 -15.09
N LEU A 54 9.04 -6.76 -13.87
CA LEU A 54 9.12 -8.14 -13.42
C LEU A 54 7.71 -8.72 -13.44
N PRO A 55 7.53 -10.01 -13.78
CA PRO A 55 6.20 -10.58 -13.75
C PRO A 55 5.83 -10.82 -12.28
N PHE A 56 4.86 -10.03 -11.79
CA PHE A 56 4.21 -10.22 -10.50
C PHE A 56 3.08 -11.24 -10.64
N ASN A 57 2.67 -11.84 -9.52
CA ASN A 57 1.55 -12.78 -9.48
C ASN A 57 1.77 -14.02 -10.37
N VAL A 58 3.03 -14.38 -10.62
CA VAL A 58 3.38 -15.61 -11.33
C VAL A 58 3.32 -16.76 -10.36
N TRP A 59 2.38 -17.65 -10.63
CA TRP A 59 2.07 -18.79 -9.79
C TRP A 59 2.18 -20.09 -10.59
N LYS A 60 2.38 -21.21 -9.87
CA LYS A 60 2.45 -22.55 -10.48
C LYS A 60 1.19 -22.96 -11.24
N ARG A 61 0.05 -22.34 -10.93
CA ARG A 61 -1.22 -22.53 -11.63
C ARG A 61 -1.56 -21.27 -12.42
N GLU A 62 -2.37 -21.42 -13.45
CA GLU A 62 -2.84 -20.31 -14.29
C GLU A 62 -3.64 -19.25 -13.51
N GLN A 63 -4.28 -19.64 -12.42
CA GLN A 63 -5.09 -18.75 -11.57
C GLN A 63 -4.51 -18.70 -10.16
N LEU A 64 -4.35 -17.49 -9.63
CA LEU A 64 -3.98 -17.25 -8.23
C LEU A 64 -5.09 -17.67 -7.27
N VAL A 65 -6.33 -17.38 -7.64
CA VAL A 65 -7.52 -17.52 -6.81
C VAL A 65 -8.68 -18.04 -7.65
N THR A 66 -9.49 -18.93 -7.09
CA THR A 66 -10.72 -19.41 -7.71
C THR A 66 -11.92 -19.03 -6.84
N LYS A 67 -12.95 -18.42 -7.45
CA LYS A 67 -14.16 -18.00 -6.74
C LYS A 67 -14.83 -19.18 -6.06
N GLY A 68 -15.18 -19.02 -4.78
CA GLY A 68 -15.87 -20.04 -3.99
C GLY A 68 -15.00 -21.20 -3.51
N GLN A 69 -13.67 -21.11 -3.64
CA GLN A 69 -12.71 -22.15 -3.20
C GLN A 69 -11.87 -21.73 -1.98
N HIS A 70 -12.10 -20.54 -1.43
CA HIS A 70 -11.33 -19.98 -0.33
C HIS A 70 -12.26 -19.40 0.72
N THR A 71 -11.99 -19.71 1.99
CA THR A 71 -12.63 -19.08 3.14
C THR A 71 -11.94 -17.77 3.50
N VAL A 72 -12.56 -16.98 4.40
CA VAL A 72 -11.90 -15.77 4.95
C VAL A 72 -10.64 -16.16 5.75
N ASP A 73 -10.70 -17.26 6.50
CA ASP A 73 -9.53 -17.74 7.24
C ASP A 73 -8.39 -18.13 6.29
N ASP A 74 -8.70 -18.75 5.15
CA ASP A 74 -7.69 -19.13 4.15
C ASP A 74 -6.94 -17.91 3.62
N ILE A 75 -7.64 -16.82 3.31
CA ILE A 75 -7.03 -15.60 2.73
C ILE A 75 -6.19 -14.82 3.73
N CYS A 76 -6.44 -15.01 5.03
CA CYS A 76 -5.64 -14.42 6.11
C CYS A 76 -4.39 -15.23 6.46
N MET A 77 -4.19 -16.43 5.89
CA MET A 77 -2.99 -17.22 6.17
C MET A 77 -1.78 -16.70 5.40
N VAL A 78 -0.60 -16.72 6.05
CA VAL A 78 0.70 -16.41 5.41
C VAL A 78 0.91 -17.22 4.12
N LYS A 79 0.58 -18.52 4.13
CA LYS A 79 0.62 -19.41 2.96
C LYS A 79 -0.20 -18.89 1.75
N PHE A 80 -1.27 -18.14 2.01
CA PHE A 80 -2.09 -17.54 0.96
C PHE A 80 -1.50 -16.20 0.51
N MET A 81 -1.04 -15.36 1.44
CA MET A 81 -0.38 -14.08 1.12
C MET A 81 0.80 -14.23 0.16
N VAL A 82 1.65 -15.24 0.39
CA VAL A 82 2.88 -15.46 -0.40
C VAL A 82 2.64 -15.87 -1.85
N ARG A 83 1.39 -16.14 -2.24
CA ARG A 83 1.03 -16.45 -3.64
C ARG A 83 0.99 -15.20 -4.51
N PHE A 84 0.83 -14.03 -3.90
CA PHE A 84 0.71 -12.76 -4.59
C PHE A 84 2.04 -12.03 -4.57
N GLY A 85 2.22 -11.14 -5.53
CA GLY A 85 3.38 -10.28 -5.59
C GLY A 85 4.56 -10.95 -6.27
N ARG A 86 5.74 -10.82 -5.66
CA ARG A 86 6.99 -11.35 -6.21
C ARG A 86 6.99 -12.88 -6.15
N PRO A 87 7.44 -13.57 -7.23
CA PRO A 87 7.55 -15.04 -7.23
C PRO A 87 8.47 -15.61 -6.14
N LEU A 88 9.38 -14.77 -5.60
CA LEU A 88 10.28 -15.13 -4.51
C LEU A 88 9.54 -15.71 -3.29
N TRP A 89 8.43 -15.09 -2.88
CA TRP A 89 7.73 -15.48 -1.65
C TRP A 89 7.20 -16.89 -1.73
N TRP A 90 6.49 -17.21 -2.82
CA TRP A 90 5.99 -18.56 -3.03
C TRP A 90 7.11 -19.57 -3.25
N ALA A 91 8.13 -19.23 -4.05
CA ALA A 91 9.22 -20.16 -4.33
C ALA A 91 9.95 -20.59 -3.06
N LEU A 92 10.18 -19.65 -2.13
CA LEU A 92 10.74 -19.94 -0.81
C LEU A 92 9.80 -20.78 0.04
N TRP A 93 8.49 -20.46 0.04
CA TRP A 93 7.51 -21.22 0.81
C TRP A 93 7.37 -22.68 0.32
N GLU A 94 7.29 -22.90 -1.00
CA GLU A 94 7.08 -24.23 -1.60
C GLU A 94 8.32 -25.12 -1.47
N ALA A 95 9.52 -24.55 -1.68
CA ALA A 95 10.78 -25.31 -1.59
C ALA A 95 11.32 -25.42 -0.16
N GLY A 96 10.91 -24.52 0.73
CA GLY A 96 11.38 -24.42 2.11
C GLY A 96 10.81 -25.48 3.03
N ASP A 97 11.59 -25.85 4.04
CA ASP A 97 11.10 -26.62 5.18
C ASP A 97 10.33 -25.72 6.16
N ARG A 98 9.91 -26.29 7.31
CA ARG A 98 9.17 -25.53 8.33
C ARG A 98 9.94 -24.32 8.85
N VAL A 99 11.26 -24.41 8.97
CA VAL A 99 12.09 -23.29 9.47
C VAL A 99 12.06 -22.13 8.48
N VAL A 100 12.14 -22.42 7.18
CA VAL A 100 12.02 -21.39 6.13
C VAL A 100 10.61 -20.79 6.10
N GLN A 101 9.58 -21.62 6.24
CA GLN A 101 8.18 -21.17 6.24
C GLN A 101 7.88 -20.28 7.45
N ASP A 102 8.32 -20.67 8.64
CA ASP A 102 8.15 -19.89 9.87
C ASP A 102 8.96 -18.58 9.82
N GLY A 103 10.13 -18.58 9.16
CA GLY A 103 10.98 -17.39 9.02
C GLY A 103 10.56 -16.41 7.92
N ILE A 104 9.49 -16.68 7.16
CA ILE A 104 9.17 -15.88 5.97
C ILE A 104 8.69 -14.46 6.29
N ILE A 105 7.96 -14.29 7.41
CA ILE A 105 7.51 -12.98 7.90
C ILE A 105 8.73 -12.14 8.27
N GLN A 106 9.63 -12.69 9.09
CA GLN A 106 10.87 -12.00 9.46
C GLN A 106 11.72 -11.66 8.23
N LEU A 107 11.84 -12.57 7.27
CA LEU A 107 12.55 -12.29 6.02
C LEU A 107 11.91 -11.12 5.24
N ALA A 108 10.57 -11.07 5.17
CA ALA A 108 9.86 -9.98 4.51
C ALA A 108 10.03 -8.66 5.26
N MET A 109 10.03 -8.68 6.61
CA MET A 109 10.35 -7.51 7.44
C MET A 109 11.78 -7.02 7.16
N ASP A 110 12.77 -7.91 7.17
CA ASP A 110 14.18 -7.55 6.94
C ASP A 110 14.37 -6.92 5.54
N LYS A 111 13.67 -7.49 4.55
CA LYS A 111 13.68 -6.99 3.17
C LYS A 111 12.98 -5.64 3.03
N LEU A 112 11.84 -5.43 3.69
CA LEU A 112 11.13 -4.15 3.66
C LEU A 112 11.91 -3.07 4.43
N ALA A 113 12.44 -3.41 5.59
CA ALA A 113 13.13 -2.46 6.47
C ALA A 113 14.56 -2.14 6.00
N ALA A 114 15.12 -2.92 5.07
CA ALA A 114 16.52 -2.87 4.65
C ALA A 114 17.51 -3.10 5.80
N CYS A 115 17.12 -3.87 6.82
CA CYS A 115 17.91 -4.11 8.03
C CYS A 115 17.69 -5.54 8.53
N THR A 116 18.73 -6.19 9.05
CA THR A 116 18.68 -7.59 9.50
C THR A 116 18.45 -7.76 11.01
N VAL A 117 18.30 -6.65 11.73
CA VAL A 117 18.11 -6.61 13.18
C VAL A 117 17.06 -5.54 13.41
N GLY A 118 16.02 -5.76 14.23
CA GLY A 118 14.84 -4.89 14.44
C GLY A 118 15.09 -3.45 14.95
N LYS A 119 16.22 -2.85 14.62
CA LYS A 119 16.55 -1.43 14.65
C LYS A 119 16.07 -0.81 13.35
N TYR A 120 14.77 -0.50 13.30
CA TYR A 120 14.19 0.22 12.19
C TYR A 120 14.67 1.67 12.18
N GLU A 121 15.02 2.16 10.99
CA GLU A 121 15.42 3.55 10.78
C GLU A 121 14.25 4.35 10.21
N VAL A 122 14.43 5.68 10.11
CA VAL A 122 13.41 6.59 9.56
C VAL A 122 12.91 6.12 8.18
N ASN A 123 13.82 5.63 7.33
CA ASN A 123 13.45 5.13 6.00
C ASN A 123 12.69 3.80 6.06
N SER A 124 12.95 2.94 7.05
CA SER A 124 12.19 1.71 7.26
C SER A 124 10.73 2.03 7.57
N PHE A 125 10.48 3.01 8.46
CA PHE A 125 9.14 3.46 8.78
C PHE A 125 8.46 4.18 7.61
N LEU A 126 9.20 5.00 6.86
CA LEU A 126 8.65 5.65 5.67
C LEU A 126 8.26 4.64 4.58
N ALA A 127 9.07 3.60 4.38
CA ALA A 127 8.75 2.51 3.47
C ALA A 127 7.47 1.79 3.88
N ALA A 128 7.37 1.38 5.14
CA ALA A 128 6.19 0.72 5.68
C ALA A 128 4.95 1.63 5.59
N LEU A 129 5.10 2.92 5.92
CA LEU A 129 4.02 3.90 5.81
C LEU A 129 3.58 4.05 4.34
N SER A 130 4.51 4.07 3.39
CA SER A 130 4.19 4.19 1.96
C SER A 130 3.29 3.08 1.44
N ILE A 131 3.40 1.87 2.01
CA ILE A 131 2.53 0.73 1.71
C ILE A 131 1.16 0.92 2.37
N ARG A 132 1.15 1.21 3.67
CA ARG A 132 -0.06 1.20 4.49
C ARG A 132 -1.05 2.29 4.14
N VAL A 133 -0.57 3.45 3.67
CA VAL A 133 -1.44 4.60 3.32
C VAL A 133 -1.33 5.04 1.87
N MET A 134 -0.66 4.25 1.02
CA MET A 134 -0.47 4.50 -0.40
C MET A 134 0.16 5.88 -0.67
N LEU A 135 1.41 6.08 -0.23
CA LEU A 135 2.13 7.33 -0.47
C LEU A 135 2.65 7.42 -1.90
N ASP A 136 2.22 8.47 -2.61
CA ASP A 136 2.80 8.86 -3.89
C ASP A 136 3.87 9.95 -3.70
N PHE A 137 5.07 9.70 -4.25
CA PHE A 137 6.17 10.65 -4.24
C PHE A 137 6.17 11.46 -5.53
N HIS A 138 6.25 12.80 -5.42
CA HIS A 138 6.24 13.65 -6.60
C HIS A 138 7.64 13.77 -7.24
N PRO A 139 7.84 13.38 -8.52
CA PRO A 139 9.16 13.37 -9.16
C PRO A 139 9.84 14.73 -9.34
N GLN A 140 9.15 15.84 -9.09
CA GLN A 140 9.65 17.19 -9.31
C GLN A 140 10.41 17.76 -8.11
N ARG A 141 10.47 17.03 -6.99
CA ARG A 141 11.16 17.47 -5.78
C ARG A 141 12.41 16.65 -5.56
N MET A 142 13.56 17.30 -5.45
CA MET A 142 14.87 16.64 -5.26
C MET A 142 14.85 15.61 -4.11
N ARG A 143 14.27 15.98 -2.96
CA ARG A 143 14.15 15.08 -1.81
C ARG A 143 13.26 13.86 -2.11
N ALA A 144 12.17 14.04 -2.86
CA ALA A 144 11.30 12.94 -3.26
C ALA A 144 12.03 11.97 -4.19
N THR A 145 12.85 12.49 -5.12
CA THR A 145 13.72 11.68 -5.98
C THR A 145 14.75 10.87 -5.16
N GLU A 146 15.40 11.50 -4.17
CA GLU A 146 16.34 10.80 -3.29
C GLU A 146 15.66 9.69 -2.48
N VAL A 147 14.47 9.97 -1.93
CA VAL A 147 13.67 8.98 -1.22
C VAL A 147 13.25 7.85 -2.15
N GLN A 148 12.74 8.12 -3.35
CA GLN A 148 12.37 7.08 -4.31
C GLN A 148 13.56 6.17 -4.66
N ASN A 149 14.74 6.75 -4.88
CA ASN A 149 15.96 5.98 -5.14
C ASN A 149 16.30 5.05 -3.96
N LEU A 150 16.20 5.55 -2.73
CA LEU A 150 16.40 4.75 -1.51
C LEU A 150 15.37 3.62 -1.41
N MET A 151 14.09 3.93 -1.63
CA MET A 151 12.99 2.97 -1.51
C MET A 151 13.11 1.84 -2.53
N VAL A 152 13.51 2.15 -3.77
CA VAL A 152 13.77 1.13 -4.81
C VAL A 152 15.02 0.31 -4.50
N ALA A 153 16.08 0.94 -3.99
CA ALA A 153 17.34 0.26 -3.72
C ALA A 153 17.29 -0.70 -2.52
N GLY A 154 16.52 -0.35 -1.48
CA GLY A 154 16.56 -1.05 -0.20
C GLY A 154 15.22 -1.57 0.33
N HIS A 155 14.10 -0.96 -0.06
CA HIS A 155 12.81 -1.11 0.64
C HIS A 155 11.71 -1.72 -0.24
N LEU A 156 12.08 -2.59 -1.18
CA LEU A 156 11.11 -3.34 -1.97
C LEU A 156 10.15 -2.46 -2.81
N GLN A 157 10.51 -1.22 -3.14
CA GLN A 157 9.76 -0.44 -4.10
C GLN A 157 10.15 -0.84 -5.53
N VAL A 158 9.22 -0.74 -6.48
CA VAL A 158 9.48 -1.07 -7.90
C VAL A 158 9.64 0.21 -8.70
N ALA A 159 10.69 0.29 -9.50
CA ALA A 159 10.85 1.35 -10.49
C ALA A 159 9.99 1.02 -11.72
N ASN A 160 8.88 1.72 -11.89
CA ASN A 160 7.94 1.50 -12.99
C ASN A 160 8.43 2.18 -14.28
N VAL A 161 8.91 3.42 -14.17
CA VAL A 161 9.38 4.20 -15.32
C VAL A 161 10.67 4.92 -14.96
N ILE A 162 11.65 4.82 -15.84
CA ILE A 162 12.87 5.63 -15.80
C ILE A 162 12.93 6.41 -17.11
N PRO A 163 12.67 7.73 -17.09
CA PRO A 163 12.83 8.58 -18.26
C PRO A 163 14.24 8.53 -18.83
N VAL A 164 14.37 8.79 -20.13
CA VAL A 164 15.66 8.75 -20.85
C VAL A 164 16.71 9.64 -20.20
N HIS A 165 16.32 10.82 -19.68
CA HIS A 165 17.25 11.75 -19.03
C HIS A 165 17.75 11.26 -17.65
N CYS A 166 17.10 10.24 -17.07
CA CYS A 166 17.50 9.59 -15.80
C CYS A 166 17.64 10.53 -14.59
N GLU A 167 16.97 11.68 -14.59
CA GLU A 167 17.02 12.63 -13.46
C GLU A 167 16.06 12.26 -12.32
N TYR A 168 15.01 11.51 -12.64
CA TYR A 168 14.08 10.93 -11.66
C TYR A 168 13.60 9.56 -12.13
N MET A 169 12.87 8.86 -11.27
CA MET A 169 12.12 7.66 -11.64
C MET A 169 10.70 7.77 -11.09
N ILE A 170 9.77 7.06 -11.71
CA ILE A 170 8.46 6.83 -11.15
C ILE A 170 8.51 5.44 -10.54
N SER A 171 8.37 5.38 -9.23
CA SER A 171 8.31 4.14 -8.48
C SER A 171 6.98 4.01 -7.75
N SER A 172 6.56 2.77 -7.49
CA SER A 172 5.42 2.49 -6.62
C SER A 172 5.68 1.23 -5.82
N THR A 173 4.93 1.08 -4.74
CA THR A 173 4.84 -0.19 -4.04
C THR A 173 3.68 -0.97 -4.60
N LEU A 174 3.89 -2.26 -4.89
CA LEU A 174 2.86 -3.13 -5.39
C LEU A 174 2.09 -3.79 -4.24
N SER A 175 0.84 -4.12 -4.50
CA SER A 175 -0.08 -4.74 -3.56
C SER A 175 0.28 -6.21 -3.29
N GLU A 176 1.31 -6.42 -2.47
CA GLU A 176 1.73 -7.73 -1.98
C GLU A 176 1.22 -7.91 -0.53
N PRO A 177 0.29 -8.85 -0.25
CA PRO A 177 -0.33 -8.97 1.07
C PRO A 177 0.67 -9.25 2.18
N ILE A 178 1.70 -10.06 1.92
CA ILE A 178 2.78 -10.30 2.89
C ILE A 178 3.57 -9.03 3.21
N ILE A 179 3.77 -8.15 2.22
CA ILE A 179 4.49 -6.88 2.42
C ILE A 179 3.62 -5.87 3.18
N ALA A 180 2.31 -5.85 2.93
CA ALA A 180 1.37 -5.02 3.67
C ALA A 180 1.20 -5.48 5.13
N GLU A 181 1.23 -6.80 5.37
CA GLU A 181 1.25 -7.39 6.72
C GLU A 181 2.50 -6.96 7.48
N VAL A 182 3.70 -7.18 6.93
CA VAL A 182 4.94 -6.80 7.63
C VAL A 182 5.12 -5.30 7.75
N ALA A 183 4.56 -4.49 6.85
CA ALA A 183 4.54 -3.04 7.00
C ALA A 183 3.76 -2.61 8.24
N ALA A 184 2.66 -3.29 8.56
CA ALA A 184 1.92 -3.08 9.79
C ALA A 184 2.79 -3.39 11.02
N GLN A 185 3.47 -4.53 11.00
CA GLN A 185 4.33 -4.97 12.09
C GLN A 185 5.55 -4.05 12.29
N VAL A 186 6.13 -3.51 11.22
CA VAL A 186 7.21 -2.51 11.29
C VAL A 186 6.72 -1.19 11.91
N LEU A 187 5.46 -0.82 11.68
CA LEU A 187 4.85 0.40 12.23
C LEU A 187 4.23 0.22 13.61
N HIS A 188 4.15 -1.01 14.12
CA HIS A 188 3.58 -1.29 15.44
C HIS A 188 4.30 -0.46 16.52
N GLY A 189 3.51 0.24 17.34
CA GLY A 189 3.98 1.11 18.41
C GLY A 189 4.55 2.46 17.93
N GLN A 190 4.53 2.74 16.62
CA GLN A 190 4.97 4.03 16.07
C GLN A 190 3.82 5.03 15.99
N ASN A 191 4.14 6.30 16.18
CA ASN A 191 3.18 7.38 15.92
C ASN A 191 3.13 7.68 14.41
N MET A 192 2.24 6.98 13.70
CA MET A 192 2.05 7.17 12.26
C MET A 192 1.61 8.59 11.88
N ILE A 193 0.90 9.31 12.77
CA ILE A 193 0.49 10.71 12.54
C ILE A 193 1.73 11.60 12.48
N ASP A 194 2.64 11.45 13.43
CA ASP A 194 3.88 12.24 13.47
C ASP A 194 4.78 11.90 12.27
N LEU A 195 4.92 10.61 11.95
CA LEU A 195 5.66 10.15 10.77
C LEU A 195 5.08 10.79 9.50
N LEU A 196 3.77 10.70 9.29
CA LEU A 196 3.14 11.30 8.12
C LEU A 196 3.31 12.82 8.10
N SER A 197 3.07 13.49 9.23
CA SER A 197 3.15 14.96 9.32
C SER A 197 4.55 15.47 9.00
N GLN A 198 5.60 14.80 9.48
CA GLN A 198 6.99 15.14 9.16
C GLN A 198 7.24 15.06 7.65
N ASN A 199 6.86 13.95 7.01
CA ASN A 199 7.08 13.75 5.57
C ASN A 199 6.25 14.73 4.71
N VAL A 200 5.03 15.09 5.14
CA VAL A 200 4.22 16.11 4.46
C VAL A 200 4.87 17.50 4.59
N ARG A 201 5.33 17.89 5.78
CA ARG A 201 5.96 19.20 6.04
C ARG A 201 7.26 19.39 5.27
N GLU A 202 8.03 18.33 5.14
CA GLU A 202 9.27 18.31 4.35
C GLU A 202 9.03 18.34 2.84
N GLY A 203 7.77 18.33 2.41
CA GLY A 203 7.41 18.39 1.01
C GLY A 203 7.71 17.10 0.26
N LEU A 204 7.65 15.93 0.90
CA LEU A 204 7.75 14.66 0.17
C LEU A 204 6.46 14.33 -0.58
N ILE A 205 5.33 14.82 -0.08
CA ILE A 205 3.98 14.50 -0.56
C ILE A 205 3.33 15.74 -1.20
N GLU A 206 2.51 15.53 -2.23
CA GLU A 206 1.77 16.59 -2.89
C GLU A 206 0.62 17.12 -2.01
N LYS A 207 0.39 18.45 -2.04
CA LYS A 207 -0.67 19.07 -1.24
C LYS A 207 -2.09 18.62 -1.66
N GLY A 208 -2.28 18.26 -2.93
CA GLY A 208 -3.58 17.86 -3.47
C GLY A 208 -4.11 16.52 -2.94
N GLN A 209 -3.23 15.63 -2.46
CA GLN A 209 -3.60 14.29 -1.97
C GLN A 209 -3.78 14.22 -0.44
N GLN A 210 -3.69 15.35 0.26
CA GLN A 210 -3.67 15.37 1.73
C GLN A 210 -4.98 14.85 2.37
N GLY A 211 -6.14 15.12 1.76
CA GLY A 211 -7.42 14.67 2.30
C GLY A 211 -7.61 13.15 2.21
N GLU A 212 -7.29 12.57 1.06
CA GLU A 212 -7.29 11.12 0.84
C GLU A 212 -6.32 10.42 1.80
N LEU A 213 -5.12 10.97 1.92
CA LEU A 213 -4.08 10.41 2.76
C LEU A 213 -4.40 10.42 4.26
N VAL A 214 -5.05 11.48 4.75
CA VAL A 214 -5.57 11.53 6.12
C VAL A 214 -6.66 10.48 6.31
N THR A 215 -7.50 10.26 5.30
CA THR A 215 -8.55 9.23 5.36
C THR A 215 -7.95 7.83 5.43
N HIS A 216 -6.96 7.52 4.58
CA HIS A 216 -6.23 6.26 4.65
C HIS A 216 -5.60 6.05 6.03
N LEU A 217 -4.93 7.07 6.56
CA LEU A 217 -4.32 6.98 7.89
C LEU A 217 -5.36 6.72 8.99
N LEU A 218 -6.50 7.43 8.99
CA LEU A 218 -7.54 7.23 9.99
C LEU A 218 -8.13 5.81 9.94
N LEU A 219 -8.40 5.30 8.74
CA LEU A 219 -8.91 3.93 8.56
C LEU A 219 -7.89 2.88 8.99
N THR A 220 -6.61 3.06 8.65
CA THR A 220 -5.52 2.19 9.09
C THR A 220 -5.36 2.18 10.61
N LEU A 221 -5.36 3.36 11.25
CA LEU A 221 -5.26 3.46 12.72
C LEU A 221 -6.45 2.80 13.43
N ALA A 222 -7.67 2.99 12.90
CA ALA A 222 -8.86 2.33 13.46
C ALA A 222 -8.78 0.80 13.32
N GLN A 223 -8.27 0.31 12.20
CA GLN A 223 -8.05 -1.12 12.00
C GLN A 223 -7.00 -1.67 12.97
N ASP A 224 -5.86 -1.01 13.10
CA ASP A 224 -4.77 -1.47 13.96
C ASP A 224 -5.19 -1.49 15.43
N GLN A 225 -5.88 -0.44 15.88
CA GLN A 225 -6.45 -0.39 17.23
C GLN A 225 -7.49 -1.48 17.47
N ALA A 226 -8.41 -1.69 16.52
CA ALA A 226 -9.44 -2.73 16.66
C ALA A 226 -8.84 -4.14 16.75
N LEU A 227 -7.71 -4.39 16.09
CA LEU A 227 -6.99 -5.65 16.20
C LEU A 227 -6.32 -5.77 17.57
N GLU A 228 -5.59 -4.75 18.00
CA GLU A 228 -4.91 -4.73 19.32
C GLU A 228 -5.90 -5.03 20.46
N ASP A 229 -7.13 -4.52 20.36
CA ASP A 229 -8.20 -4.75 21.34
C ASP A 229 -8.78 -6.18 21.32
N MET A 230 -8.65 -6.92 20.22
CA MET A 230 -9.28 -8.24 20.05
C MET A 230 -8.53 -9.38 20.78
N GLU A 231 -7.32 -9.14 21.31
CA GLU A 231 -6.44 -10.17 21.91
C GLU A 231 -6.27 -11.45 21.04
N ILE A 232 -6.49 -11.34 19.72
CA ILE A 232 -6.34 -12.45 18.78
C ILE A 232 -4.86 -12.59 18.46
N ALA A 233 -4.22 -13.57 19.09
CA ALA A 233 -2.88 -13.97 18.75
C ALA A 233 -2.84 -15.44 18.35
N TYR A 234 -2.19 -15.71 17.23
CA TYR A 234 -1.87 -17.07 16.81
C TYR A 234 -0.59 -17.49 17.48
N LYS A 235 -0.50 -18.75 17.92
CA LYS A 235 0.78 -19.31 18.31
C LYS A 235 1.52 -19.68 17.04
N ASP A 236 2.68 -19.08 16.82
CA ASP A 236 3.64 -19.63 15.88
C ASP A 236 4.05 -21.05 16.33
N ASN A 237 4.78 -21.77 15.48
CA ASN A 237 5.23 -23.12 15.80
C ASN A 237 6.28 -23.16 16.93
N GLN A 238 6.82 -22.00 17.35
CA GLN A 238 7.72 -21.83 18.49
C GLN A 238 6.96 -21.50 19.79
N GLY A 239 5.63 -21.36 19.71
CA GLY A 239 4.75 -21.00 20.82
C GLY A 239 4.69 -19.51 21.12
N GLN A 240 5.29 -18.65 20.30
CA GLN A 240 5.17 -17.19 20.39
C GLN A 240 3.83 -16.74 19.83
N LEU A 241 3.22 -15.77 20.51
CA LEU A 241 1.98 -15.15 20.07
C LEU A 241 2.30 -14.11 18.99
N GLU A 242 1.95 -14.42 17.74
CA GLU A 242 1.97 -13.46 16.64
C GLU A 242 0.55 -13.00 16.32
N GLN A 243 0.37 -11.69 16.32
CA GLN A 243 -0.85 -11.04 15.87
C GLN A 243 -0.68 -10.63 14.41
N LEU A 244 -1.54 -11.17 13.54
CA LEU A 244 -1.55 -10.78 12.13
C LEU A 244 -2.52 -9.62 11.93
N TYR A 245 -2.03 -8.57 11.27
CA TYR A 245 -2.82 -7.38 10.93
C TYR A 245 -3.82 -7.62 9.80
N THR A 246 -3.72 -8.77 9.14
CA THR A 246 -4.65 -9.24 8.12
C THR A 246 -5.90 -9.92 8.70
N SER A 247 -6.00 -10.08 10.02
CA SER A 247 -7.15 -10.76 10.64
C SER A 247 -8.47 -10.00 10.41
N PRO A 248 -9.60 -10.70 10.17
CA PRO A 248 -10.89 -10.06 9.95
C PRO A 248 -11.43 -9.47 11.26
N ILE A 249 -11.98 -8.26 11.17
CA ILE A 249 -12.50 -7.50 12.32
C ILE A 249 -14.01 -7.31 12.13
N SER A 250 -14.82 -7.47 13.17
CA SER A 250 -16.25 -7.17 13.04
C SER A 250 -16.45 -5.70 12.66
N VAL A 251 -17.44 -5.40 11.81
CA VAL A 251 -17.79 -4.01 11.46
C VAL A 251 -18.05 -3.19 12.72
N VAL A 252 -18.72 -3.77 13.71
CA VAL A 252 -19.00 -3.10 14.98
C VAL A 252 -17.70 -2.71 15.71
N THR A 253 -16.75 -3.64 15.85
CA THR A 253 -15.46 -3.36 16.50
C THR A 253 -14.67 -2.30 15.75
N PHE A 254 -14.62 -2.38 14.41
CA PHE A 254 -13.93 -1.39 13.59
C PHE A 254 -14.49 0.02 13.78
N PHE A 255 -15.83 0.19 13.81
CA PHE A 255 -16.44 1.48 14.04
C PHE A 255 -16.25 2.00 15.49
N CYS A 256 -16.16 1.11 16.48
CA CYS A 256 -15.79 1.48 17.85
C CYS A 256 -14.37 2.04 17.93
N ALA A 257 -13.43 1.51 17.14
CA ALA A 257 -12.08 2.05 17.05
C ALA A 257 -12.00 3.35 16.23
N LEU A 258 -12.84 3.48 15.19
CA LEU A 258 -12.84 4.65 14.30
C LEU A 258 -13.44 5.91 14.94
N PHE A 259 -14.46 5.74 15.78
CA PHE A 259 -15.20 6.86 16.37
C PHE A 259 -15.09 6.91 17.89
N PRO A 260 -15.01 8.11 18.50
CA PRO A 260 -15.14 8.24 19.95
C PRO A 260 -16.45 7.61 20.46
N GLN A 261 -16.38 6.99 21.64
CA GLN A 261 -17.50 6.23 22.24
C GLN A 261 -18.86 6.95 22.17
N GLN A 262 -18.88 8.25 22.49
CA GLN A 262 -20.09 9.08 22.50
C GLN A 262 -20.83 9.17 21.15
N TYR A 263 -20.12 8.99 20.04
CA TYR A 263 -20.68 9.01 18.69
C TYR A 263 -20.99 7.61 18.18
N VAL A 264 -20.14 6.63 18.50
CA VAL A 264 -20.35 5.25 18.04
C VAL A 264 -21.62 4.65 18.65
N ASP A 265 -21.91 4.90 19.93
CA ASP A 265 -23.13 4.37 20.58
C ASP A 265 -24.40 4.84 19.87
N LYS A 266 -24.39 6.10 19.41
CA LYS A 266 -25.50 6.67 18.63
C LYS A 266 -25.60 6.03 17.25
N LEU A 267 -24.47 5.77 16.59
CA LEU A 267 -24.44 5.13 15.28
C LEU A 267 -24.94 3.68 15.35
N LEU A 268 -24.44 2.90 16.32
CA LEU A 268 -24.77 1.49 16.46
C LEU A 268 -26.27 1.26 16.72
N CYS A 269 -26.93 2.20 17.40
CA CYS A 269 -28.37 2.16 17.67
C CYS A 269 -29.24 2.77 16.56
N ARG A 270 -28.67 3.30 15.46
CA ARG A 270 -29.45 3.91 14.38
C ARG A 270 -30.06 2.87 13.47
N HIS A 271 -31.27 3.17 12.99
CA HIS A 271 -31.92 2.46 11.89
C HIS A 271 -31.57 3.13 10.56
N ALA A 272 -31.62 2.37 9.47
CA ALA A 272 -31.45 2.92 8.14
C ALA A 272 -32.59 3.89 7.79
N ASP A 273 -32.28 4.99 7.09
CA ASP A 273 -33.27 6.03 6.75
C ASP A 273 -34.43 5.49 5.89
N ASN A 274 -34.14 4.50 5.04
CA ASN A 274 -35.12 3.82 4.20
C ASN A 274 -35.93 2.75 4.95
N SER A 275 -35.59 2.43 6.21
CA SER A 275 -36.30 1.47 7.05
C SER A 275 -36.29 1.88 8.54
N PRO A 276 -37.06 2.92 8.93
CA PRO A 276 -37.01 3.53 10.27
C PRO A 276 -37.40 2.62 11.44
N GLY A 277 -37.98 1.44 11.19
CA GLY A 277 -38.29 0.41 12.18
C GLY A 277 -37.63 -0.94 11.88
N GLY A 278 -36.60 -0.94 11.01
CA GLY A 278 -35.82 -2.14 10.68
C GLY A 278 -34.78 -2.46 11.74
N LEU A 279 -33.82 -3.31 11.37
CA LEU A 279 -32.66 -3.59 12.22
C LEU A 279 -31.86 -2.32 12.51
N THR A 280 -31.30 -2.23 13.70
CA THR A 280 -30.26 -1.24 14.03
C THR A 280 -28.98 -1.55 13.25
N PHE A 281 -28.07 -0.59 13.13
CA PHE A 281 -26.76 -0.79 12.50
C PHE A 281 -26.03 -1.99 13.12
N LYS A 282 -26.03 -2.09 14.46
CA LYS A 282 -25.40 -3.21 15.17
C LYS A 282 -26.00 -4.56 14.80
N GLU A 283 -27.32 -4.65 14.68
CA GLU A 283 -28.01 -5.89 14.31
C GLU A 283 -27.84 -6.24 12.84
N ALA A 284 -27.87 -5.23 11.95
CA ALA A 284 -27.71 -5.41 10.51
C ALA A 284 -26.30 -5.89 10.13
N PHE A 285 -25.29 -5.50 10.90
CA PHE A 285 -23.87 -5.84 10.67
C PHE A 285 -23.29 -6.79 11.72
N ALA A 286 -24.13 -7.52 12.46
CA ALA A 286 -23.70 -8.38 13.56
C ALA A 286 -22.68 -9.46 13.12
N ASP A 287 -22.88 -10.04 11.93
CA ASP A 287 -22.04 -11.09 11.35
C ASP A 287 -21.22 -10.59 10.16
N THR A 288 -20.94 -9.29 10.10
CA THR A 288 -20.19 -8.66 9.00
C THR A 288 -18.80 -8.24 9.46
N TYR A 289 -17.83 -8.42 8.57
CA TYR A 289 -16.42 -8.19 8.85
C TYR A 289 -15.80 -7.18 7.87
N VAL A 290 -14.82 -6.42 8.37
CA VAL A 290 -13.93 -5.55 7.62
C VAL A 290 -12.54 -6.17 7.64
N MET A 291 -11.86 -6.13 6.50
CA MET A 291 -10.54 -6.72 6.36
C MET A 291 -9.76 -6.02 5.24
N PHE A 292 -8.75 -5.25 5.63
CA PHE A 292 -7.74 -4.71 4.71
C PHE A 292 -6.42 -4.49 5.46
N THR A 293 -5.33 -4.26 4.75
CA THR A 293 -4.03 -3.89 5.35
C THR A 293 -3.39 -2.71 4.63
N HIS A 294 -3.84 -2.41 3.42
CA HIS A 294 -3.32 -1.33 2.58
C HIS A 294 -4.38 -0.90 1.56
N PHE A 295 -4.06 0.14 0.80
CA PHE A 295 -4.93 0.73 -0.21
C PHE A 295 -4.39 0.48 -1.62
N GLY A 296 -5.31 0.32 -2.56
CA GLY A 296 -5.06 0.36 -3.99
C GLY A 296 -5.89 1.45 -4.65
N LYS A 297 -5.33 2.11 -5.66
CA LYS A 297 -6.03 3.16 -6.40
C LYS A 297 -6.91 2.57 -7.50
N ALA A 298 -8.17 2.99 -7.54
CA ALA A 298 -9.03 2.73 -8.69
C ALA A 298 -8.52 3.55 -9.89
N ALA A 299 -8.06 2.87 -10.94
CA ALA A 299 -7.52 3.53 -12.13
C ALA A 299 -8.57 3.70 -13.24
N ASP A 300 -9.58 2.83 -13.27
CA ASP A 300 -10.62 2.79 -14.29
C ASP A 300 -11.92 2.14 -13.77
N ASP A 301 -12.97 2.15 -14.60
CA ASP A 301 -14.28 1.57 -14.27
C ASP A 301 -14.21 0.05 -13.96
N TRP A 302 -13.14 -0.62 -14.37
CA TRP A 302 -12.95 -2.05 -14.12
C TRP A 302 -12.72 -2.36 -12.64
N CYS A 303 -12.24 -1.38 -11.88
CA CYS A 303 -12.10 -1.46 -10.43
C CYS A 303 -13.44 -1.74 -9.73
N MET A 304 -14.60 -1.41 -10.34
CA MET A 304 -15.91 -1.71 -9.77
C MET A 304 -16.45 -3.10 -10.13
N SER A 305 -15.66 -3.93 -10.83
CA SER A 305 -16.07 -5.28 -11.20
C SER A 305 -16.03 -6.25 -10.01
N ASN A 306 -16.94 -7.21 -9.98
CA ASN A 306 -16.95 -8.29 -8.98
C ASN A 306 -15.63 -9.07 -8.96
N THR A 307 -14.96 -9.21 -10.11
CA THR A 307 -13.68 -9.90 -10.24
C THR A 307 -12.57 -9.10 -9.55
N PHE A 308 -12.51 -7.79 -9.79
CA PHE A 308 -11.52 -6.95 -9.14
C PHE A 308 -11.74 -6.84 -7.63
N MET A 309 -12.99 -6.65 -7.20
CA MET A 309 -13.33 -6.60 -5.77
C MET A 309 -12.98 -7.90 -5.05
N PHE A 310 -13.21 -9.05 -5.69
CA PHE A 310 -12.78 -10.34 -5.15
C PHE A 310 -11.25 -10.46 -5.06
N MET A 311 -10.52 -9.99 -6.07
CA MET A 311 -9.06 -9.96 -6.02
C MET A 311 -8.53 -9.01 -4.94
N ALA A 312 -9.13 -7.83 -4.80
CA ALA A 312 -8.80 -6.87 -3.75
C ALA A 312 -9.01 -7.47 -2.35
N LEU A 313 -10.14 -8.16 -2.14
CA LEU A 313 -10.40 -8.90 -0.90
C LEU A 313 -9.34 -9.97 -0.63
N CYS A 314 -8.97 -10.75 -1.64
CA CYS A 314 -7.93 -11.77 -1.52
C CYS A 314 -6.54 -11.19 -1.23
N CYS A 315 -6.31 -9.94 -1.66
CA CYS A 315 -5.09 -9.21 -1.36
C CYS A 315 -5.16 -8.41 -0.04
N ASN A 316 -6.30 -8.38 0.65
CA ASN A 316 -6.54 -7.51 1.80
C ASN A 316 -6.34 -6.03 1.46
N MET A 317 -6.84 -5.62 0.29
CA MET A 317 -6.66 -4.29 -0.26
C MET A 317 -7.98 -3.53 -0.23
N ALA A 318 -8.00 -2.39 0.45
CA ALA A 318 -9.08 -1.42 0.33
C ALA A 318 -8.90 -0.60 -0.97
N ILE A 319 -10.00 -0.22 -1.61
CA ILE A 319 -9.95 0.55 -2.85
C ILE A 319 -10.23 2.02 -2.55
N SER A 320 -9.33 2.89 -2.99
CA SER A 320 -9.52 4.35 -3.00
C SER A 320 -9.98 4.80 -4.39
N CYS A 321 -11.03 5.62 -4.43
CA CYS A 321 -11.68 6.12 -5.65
C CYS A 321 -11.59 7.64 -5.74
#